data_AF-A0A3P7MW13-F1
#
_entry.id   AF-A0A3P7MW13-F1
#
_cell.length_a   1.000
_cell.length_b   1.000
_cell.length_c   1.000
_cell.angle_alpha   90.00
_cell.angle_beta   90.00
_cell.angle_gamma   90.00
#
_symmetry.space_group_name_H-M   'P 1'
#
loop_
_entity.id
_entity.type
_entity.pdbx_description
1 polymer ?
#
loop_
_entity_poly.entity_id
_entity_poly.type
_entity_poly.pdbx_seq_one_letter_code
_entity_poly.pdbx_strand_id
1 'polypeptide(L)'
;NHNCTTIDDLYNATFLQKILLSATLSLDVEDLHEWRLRYPRLFKAVKNDVVVENESNLNNVIIPSSLRIEYIICDSKFKPLATHERIESRESWKKILIFVNSKMASYRLALLLKVLSAGKYQVEELSSNLFGNRRQKVLASSL
;
A
#
# COMPACT_ATOMS: atom_id res chain seq x y z
N ASN A 1 -27.12 -3.44 -45.30
CA ASN A 1 -28.05 -2.83 -44.32
C ASN A 1 -27.26 -1.99 -43.33
N HIS A 2 -27.18 -0.69 -43.60
CA HIS A 2 -26.53 0.28 -42.74
C HIS A 2 -27.48 0.63 -41.59
N ASN A 3 -27.18 0.17 -40.37
CA ASN A 3 -27.89 0.61 -39.17
C ASN A 3 -27.43 2.03 -38.85
N CYS A 4 -28.21 3.02 -39.28
CA CYS A 4 -28.06 4.41 -38.88
C CYS A 4 -28.60 4.53 -37.44
N THR A 5 -27.72 4.65 -36.45
CA THR A 5 -28.11 5.00 -35.08
C THR A 5 -28.49 6.47 -35.04
N THR A 6 -29.69 6.80 -34.57
CA THR A 6 -30.17 8.17 -34.47
C THR A 6 -29.59 8.88 -33.25
N ILE A 7 -29.55 10.21 -33.25
CA ILE A 7 -29.10 11.00 -32.10
C ILE A 7 -29.96 10.71 -30.87
N ASP A 8 -31.25 10.41 -31.06
CA ASP A 8 -32.19 10.04 -30.00
C ASP A 8 -31.84 8.68 -29.36
N ASP A 9 -31.28 7.73 -30.12
CA ASP A 9 -30.78 6.47 -29.57
C ASP A 9 -29.57 6.70 -28.66
N LEU A 10 -28.74 7.72 -28.93
CA LEU A 10 -27.69 8.15 -28.00
C LEU A 10 -28.29 8.79 -26.74
N TYR A 11 -29.38 9.56 -26.81
CA TYR A 11 -29.94 10.16 -25.60
C TYR A 11 -30.69 9.16 -24.71
N ASN A 12 -31.25 8.11 -25.30
CA ASN A 12 -31.95 7.02 -24.59
C ASN A 12 -31.04 5.86 -24.18
N ALA A 13 -29.78 5.83 -24.61
CA ALA A 13 -28.83 4.83 -24.17
C ALA A 13 -28.48 5.03 -22.68
N THR A 14 -28.67 3.99 -21.88
CA THR A 14 -28.15 3.91 -20.51
C THR A 14 -26.63 3.78 -20.58
N PHE A 15 -25.93 4.92 -20.63
CA PHE A 15 -24.46 4.90 -20.66
C PHE A 15 -23.92 4.38 -19.32
N LEU A 16 -22.94 3.48 -19.40
CA LEU A 16 -22.21 3.00 -18.24
C LEU A 16 -21.51 4.18 -17.54
N GLN A 17 -21.92 4.47 -16.31
CA GLN A 17 -21.25 5.46 -15.48
C GLN A 17 -19.94 4.87 -14.94
N LYS A 18 -18.80 5.38 -15.43
CA LYS A 18 -17.47 4.98 -14.96
C LYS A 18 -17.04 5.87 -13.79
N ILE A 19 -16.56 5.26 -12.71
CA ILE A 19 -15.98 5.96 -11.56
C ILE A 19 -14.53 5.51 -11.43
N LEU A 20 -13.61 6.47 -11.48
CA LEU A 20 -12.20 6.24 -11.17
C LEU A 20 -11.94 6.68 -9.72
N LEU A 21 -11.54 5.73 -8.88
CA LEU A 21 -11.16 5.96 -7.49
C LEU A 21 -9.65 5.73 -7.36
N SER A 22 -8.91 6.76 -6.92
CA SER A 22 -7.49 6.66 -6.60
C SER A 22 -7.21 7.36 -5.27
N ALA A 23 -6.30 6.79 -4.48
CA ALA A 23 -5.84 7.39 -3.22
C ALA A 23 -4.88 8.56 -3.46
N THR A 24 -4.03 8.44 -4.49
CA THR A 24 -3.07 9.45 -4.92
C THR A 24 -3.04 9.38 -6.44
N LEU A 25 -3.58 10.39 -7.12
CA LEU A 25 -3.52 10.47 -8.58
C LEU A 25 -2.08 10.89 -8.94
N SER A 26 -1.27 9.96 -9.47
CA SER A 26 -0.03 10.35 -10.14
C SER A 26 -0.38 11.22 -11.34
N LEU A 27 0.50 12.16 -11.69
CA LEU A 27 0.30 13.12 -12.77
C LEU A 27 0.41 12.48 -14.17
N ASP A 28 0.44 11.15 -14.27
CA ASP A 28 0.49 10.44 -15.55
C ASP A 28 -0.87 10.53 -16.25
N VAL A 29 -1.10 11.70 -16.85
CA VAL A 29 -2.31 12.05 -17.60
C VAL A 29 -2.48 11.15 -18.82
N GLU A 30 -1.39 10.56 -19.31
CA GLU A 30 -1.36 9.64 -20.46
C GLU A 30 -2.22 8.40 -20.21
N ASP A 31 -2.09 7.77 -19.03
CA ASP A 31 -2.90 6.60 -18.66
C ASP A 31 -4.38 6.98 -18.48
N LEU A 32 -4.68 8.19 -18.00
CA LEU A 32 -6.05 8.63 -17.74
C LEU A 32 -6.90 8.71 -19.03
N HIS A 33 -6.26 9.06 -20.15
CA HIS A 33 -6.92 9.15 -21.45
C HIS A 33 -7.39 7.77 -21.96
N GLU A 34 -6.68 6.69 -21.62
CA GLU A 34 -7.04 5.32 -22.06
C GLU A 34 -8.38 4.84 -21.51
N TRP A 35 -8.80 5.36 -20.34
CA TRP A 35 -10.03 4.93 -19.66
C TRP A 35 -11.31 5.41 -20.36
N ARG A 36 -11.20 6.32 -21.34
CA ARG A 36 -12.32 6.87 -22.12
C ARG A 36 -13.49 7.27 -21.20
N LEU A 37 -13.19 8.10 -20.20
CA LEU A 37 -14.19 8.64 -19.27
C LEU A 37 -15.03 9.69 -20.00
N ARG A 38 -16.36 9.62 -19.87
CA ARG A 38 -17.27 10.58 -20.50
C ARG A 38 -17.54 11.72 -19.52
N TYR A 39 -17.13 12.94 -19.87
CA TYR A 39 -17.25 14.15 -19.04
C TYR A 39 -16.82 13.93 -17.57
N PRO A 40 -15.58 13.49 -17.31
CA PRO A 40 -15.12 13.19 -15.95
C PRO A 40 -15.17 14.45 -15.08
N ARG A 41 -15.69 14.30 -13.86
CA ARG A 41 -15.61 15.32 -12.80
C ARG A 41 -14.60 14.86 -11.76
N LEU A 42 -13.57 15.67 -11.52
CA LEU A 42 -12.52 15.34 -10.57
C LEU A 42 -12.89 15.86 -9.17
N PHE A 43 -12.95 14.94 -8.21
CA PHE A 43 -13.12 15.26 -6.80
C PHE A 43 -11.81 14.98 -6.08
N LYS A 44 -11.21 15.99 -5.47
CA LYS A 44 -9.99 15.86 -4.66
C LYS A 44 -10.31 16.10 -3.20
N ALA A 45 -9.89 15.18 -2.34
CA ALA A 45 -9.86 15.41 -0.90
C ALA A 45 -8.57 16.19 -0.57
N VAL A 46 -8.62 17.53 -0.66
CA VAL A 46 -7.49 18.38 -0.28
C VAL A 46 -7.47 18.51 1.23
N LYS A 47 -6.36 18.13 1.86
CA LYS A 47 -6.07 18.52 3.25
C LYS A 47 -5.38 19.87 3.17
N ASN A 48 -5.97 20.92 3.75
CA ASN A 48 -5.57 22.32 3.58
C ASN A 48 -4.13 22.69 4.05
N ASP A 49 -3.34 21.73 4.53
CA ASP A 49 -2.03 21.99 5.17
C ASP A 49 -0.81 21.58 4.32
N VAL A 50 -0.97 21.24 3.03
CA VAL A 50 0.17 20.91 2.18
C VAL A 50 0.22 21.87 1.00
N VAL A 51 0.94 22.98 1.18
CA VAL A 51 1.46 23.80 0.08
C VAL A 51 2.50 22.95 -0.65
N VAL A 52 2.09 22.36 -1.77
CA VAL A 52 3.03 21.72 -2.71
C VAL A 52 3.58 22.82 -3.60
N GLU A 53 4.67 23.45 -3.17
CA GLU A 53 5.48 24.28 -4.05
C GLU A 53 6.37 23.37 -4.92
N ASN A 54 6.26 23.57 -6.24
CA ASN A 54 7.16 23.14 -7.32
C ASN A 54 6.99 21.69 -7.85
N GLU A 55 6.17 21.62 -8.91
CA GLU A 55 5.73 20.46 -9.69
C GLU A 55 6.77 19.89 -10.69
N SER A 56 8.09 20.05 -10.49
CA SER A 56 9.07 19.74 -11.56
C SER A 56 10.12 18.67 -11.27
N ASN A 57 10.14 18.02 -10.08
CA ASN A 57 11.14 16.99 -9.76
C ASN A 57 10.55 15.78 -9.02
N LEU A 58 9.37 15.30 -9.43
CA LEU A 58 8.57 14.30 -8.71
C LEU A 58 8.81 12.84 -9.19
N ASN A 59 10.00 12.49 -9.70
CA ASN A 59 10.36 11.08 -9.95
C ASN A 59 11.33 10.49 -8.92
N ASN A 60 11.77 11.30 -7.95
CA ASN A 60 12.61 10.82 -6.88
C ASN A 60 11.73 10.53 -5.66
N VAL A 61 11.67 9.26 -5.27
CA VAL A 61 11.17 8.89 -3.95
C VAL A 61 11.99 9.70 -2.93
N ILE A 62 11.36 10.68 -2.28
CA ILE A 62 12.02 11.51 -1.28
C ILE A 62 12.21 10.66 -0.04
N ILE A 63 13.39 10.06 0.08
CA ILE A 63 13.79 9.36 1.30
C ILE A 63 14.40 10.42 2.24
N PRO A 64 13.88 10.60 3.47
CA PRO A 64 14.47 11.53 4.43
C PRO A 64 15.94 11.21 4.67
N SER A 65 16.81 12.21 4.70
CA SER A 65 18.26 12.04 4.93
C SER A 65 18.60 11.45 6.31
N SER A 66 17.67 11.55 7.26
CA SER A 66 17.78 10.92 8.58
C SER A 66 17.46 9.42 8.58
N LEU A 67 16.90 8.88 7.49
CA LEU A 67 16.56 7.46 7.38
C LEU A 67 17.80 6.66 6.99
N ARG A 68 18.26 5.80 7.90
CA ARG A 68 19.36 4.87 7.63
C ARG A 68 18.84 3.60 6.98
N ILE A 69 19.33 3.28 5.79
CA ILE A 69 19.01 2.05 5.06
C ILE A 69 20.16 1.05 5.27
N GLU A 70 19.83 -0.16 5.69
CA GLU A 70 20.77 -1.25 5.91
C GLU A 70 20.28 -2.48 5.13
N TYR A 71 21.19 -3.34 4.67
CA TYR A 71 20.87 -4.60 4.00
C TYR A 71 21.59 -5.78 4.66
N ILE A 72 20.98 -6.96 4.56
CA ILE A 72 21.55 -8.22 5.04
C ILE A 72 21.62 -9.18 3.85
N ILE A 73 22.81 -9.68 3.54
CA ILE A 73 23.03 -10.67 2.49
C ILE A 73 22.95 -12.06 3.12
N CYS A 74 22.00 -12.88 2.67
CA CYS A 74 21.87 -14.26 3.06
C CYS A 74 21.12 -15.06 2.00
N ASP A 75 21.27 -16.38 2.00
CA ASP A 75 20.41 -17.25 1.19
C ASP A 75 18.94 -17.07 1.56
N SER A 76 18.06 -17.22 0.57
CA SER A 76 16.61 -17.08 0.75
C SER A 76 16.05 -17.93 1.88
N LYS A 77 16.58 -19.15 2.07
CA LYS A 77 16.20 -20.07 3.14
C LYS A 77 16.52 -19.56 4.55
N PHE A 78 17.50 -18.68 4.70
CA PHE A 78 17.93 -18.14 5.99
C PHE A 78 17.32 -16.79 6.33
N LYS A 79 16.60 -16.14 5.39
CA LYS A 79 15.94 -14.84 5.62
C LYS A 79 15.14 -14.79 6.94
N PRO A 80 14.31 -15.79 7.30
CA PRO A 80 13.55 -15.72 8.54
C PRO A 80 14.43 -15.74 9.80
N LEU A 81 15.51 -16.51 9.79
CA LEU A 81 16.47 -16.57 10.91
C LEU A 81 17.28 -15.28 11.01
N ALA A 82 17.73 -14.74 9.87
CA ALA A 82 18.42 -13.46 9.82
C ALA A 82 17.52 -12.33 10.34
N THR A 83 16.21 -12.34 10.02
CA THR A 83 15.25 -11.38 10.58
C THR A 83 15.13 -11.50 12.10
N HIS A 84 15.06 -12.72 12.63
CA HIS A 84 14.98 -12.95 14.07
C HIS A 84 16.25 -12.46 14.80
N GLU A 85 17.44 -12.85 14.32
CA GLU A 85 18.71 -12.38 14.87
C GLU A 85 18.82 -10.86 14.82
N ARG A 86 18.32 -10.23 13.75
CA ARG A 86 18.33 -8.77 13.63
C ARG A 86 17.43 -8.06 14.62
N ILE A 87 16.31 -8.68 14.99
CA ILE A 87 15.43 -8.16 16.03
C ILE A 87 16.14 -8.26 17.39
N GLU A 88 16.74 -9.41 17.71
CA GLU A 88 17.40 -9.62 19.00
C GLU A 88 18.66 -8.76 19.19
N SER A 89 19.45 -8.56 18.13
CA SER A 89 20.66 -7.74 18.20
C SER A 89 20.39 -6.23 18.35
N ARG A 90 19.13 -5.79 18.27
CA ARG A 90 18.73 -4.38 18.34
C ARG A 90 17.76 -4.13 19.50
N GLU A 91 18.25 -4.27 20.73
CA GLU A 91 17.46 -4.06 21.95
C GLU A 91 16.79 -2.67 22.05
N SER A 92 17.33 -1.65 21.36
CA SER A 92 16.76 -0.30 21.33
C SER A 92 15.46 -0.19 20.50
N TRP A 93 15.15 -1.20 19.69
CA TRP A 93 13.96 -1.18 18.85
C TRP A 93 12.71 -1.58 19.64
N LYS A 94 11.84 -0.61 19.88
CA LYS A 94 10.59 -0.84 20.62
C LYS A 94 9.47 -1.39 19.74
N LYS A 95 9.44 -0.99 18.48
CA LYS A 95 8.39 -1.29 17.50
C LYS A 95 9.02 -1.54 16.14
N ILE A 96 8.64 -2.64 15.51
CA ILE A 96 9.24 -3.10 14.26
C ILE A 96 8.11 -3.46 13.30
N LEU A 97 8.16 -2.91 12.08
CA LEU A 97 7.24 -3.26 11.01
C LEU A 97 8.01 -4.03 9.93
N ILE A 98 7.54 -5.24 9.62
CA ILE A 98 8.18 -6.12 8.63
C ILE A 98 7.25 -6.25 7.43
N PHE A 99 7.75 -5.83 6.27
CA PHE A 99 7.06 -6.00 5.00
C PHE A 99 7.46 -7.32 4.34
N VAL A 100 6.46 -8.00 3.78
CA VAL A 100 6.62 -9.26 3.06
C VAL A 100 5.77 -9.24 1.80
N ASN A 101 6.20 -9.98 0.79
CA ASN A 101 5.62 -9.92 -0.56
C ASN A 101 4.25 -10.59 -0.71
N SER A 102 3.80 -11.35 0.29
CA SER A 102 2.52 -12.05 0.23
C SER A 102 1.94 -12.28 1.62
N LYS A 103 0.62 -12.43 1.63
CA LYS A 103 -0.15 -12.78 2.82
C LYS A 103 0.30 -14.09 3.45
N MET A 104 0.56 -15.12 2.63
CA MET A 104 1.01 -16.42 3.15
C MET A 104 2.42 -16.34 3.75
N ALA A 105 3.32 -15.54 3.15
CA ALA A 105 4.64 -15.29 3.73
C ALA A 105 4.54 -14.57 5.08
N SER A 106 3.64 -13.58 5.20
CA SER A 106 3.35 -12.87 6.46
C SER A 106 2.95 -13.82 7.57
N TYR A 107 1.94 -14.65 7.29
CA TYR A 107 1.44 -15.63 8.24
C TYR A 107 2.51 -16.63 8.69
N ARG A 108 3.25 -17.23 7.74
CA ARG A 108 4.32 -18.20 8.05
C ARG A 108 5.45 -17.56 8.86
N LEU A 109 5.87 -16.36 8.49
CA LEU A 109 6.92 -15.64 9.21
C LEU A 109 6.47 -15.26 10.62
N ALA A 110 5.24 -14.77 10.79
CA ALA A 110 4.69 -14.42 12.10
C ALA A 110 4.65 -15.63 13.04
N LEU A 111 4.19 -16.79 12.57
CA LEU A 111 4.21 -18.03 13.35
C LEU A 111 5.63 -18.42 13.75
N LEU A 112 6.57 -18.40 12.80
CA LEU A 112 7.95 -18.76 13.06
C LEU A 112 8.59 -17.81 14.09
N LEU A 113 8.38 -16.51 13.96
CA LEU A 113 8.91 -15.53 14.91
C LEU A 113 8.28 -15.66 16.30
N LYS A 114 7.00 -16.04 16.41
CA LYS A 114 6.37 -16.37 17.72
C LYS A 114 7.05 -17.55 18.41
N VAL A 115 7.45 -18.56 17.64
CA VAL A 115 8.16 -19.73 18.16
C VAL A 115 9.59 -19.37 18.54
N LEU A 116 10.31 -18.69 17.64
CA LEU A 116 11.72 -18.31 17.84
C LEU A 116 11.91 -17.28 18.97
N SER A 117 10.97 -16.35 19.14
CA SER A 117 11.09 -15.33 20.17
C SER A 117 11.08 -15.89 21.59
N ALA A 118 10.54 -17.10 21.79
CA ALA A 118 10.38 -17.72 23.10
C ALA A 118 9.76 -16.76 24.15
N GLY A 119 8.88 -15.85 23.71
CA GLY A 119 8.23 -14.85 24.56
C GLY A 119 9.02 -13.57 24.82
N LYS A 120 10.23 -13.40 24.28
CA LYS A 120 11.05 -12.18 24.43
C LYS A 120 10.41 -10.94 23.81
N TYR A 121 9.62 -11.12 22.74
CA TYR A 121 8.89 -10.05 22.09
C TYR A 121 7.56 -10.56 21.52
N GLN A 122 6.60 -9.64 21.39
CA GLN A 122 5.29 -9.92 20.81
C GLN A 122 5.34 -9.77 19.29
N VAL A 123 4.60 -10.64 18.61
CA VAL A 123 4.51 -10.66 17.14
C VAL A 123 3.05 -10.67 16.76
N GLU A 124 2.62 -9.75 15.91
CA GLU A 124 1.27 -9.74 15.36
C GLU A 124 1.32 -9.66 13.83
N GLU A 125 0.35 -10.29 13.19
CA GLU A 125 0.23 -10.32 11.72
C GLU A 125 -0.84 -9.33 11.26
N LEU A 126 -0.47 -8.42 10.37
CA LEU A 126 -1.39 -7.49 9.74
C LEU A 126 -1.53 -7.84 8.26
N SER A 127 -2.65 -8.42 7.87
CA SER A 127 -2.97 -8.71 6.48
C SER A 127 -4.47 -8.55 6.18
N SER A 128 -4.85 -8.83 4.94
CA SER A 128 -6.26 -8.89 4.54
C SER A 128 -7.05 -10.02 5.22
N ASN A 129 -6.42 -10.93 5.98
CA ASN A 129 -7.16 -11.86 6.86
C ASN A 129 -7.77 -11.15 8.09
N LEU A 130 -7.25 -9.98 8.44
CA LEU A 130 -7.65 -9.25 9.63
C LEU A 130 -8.79 -8.29 9.30
N PHE A 131 -10.01 -8.67 9.65
CA PHE A 131 -11.24 -7.91 9.42
C PHE A 131 -11.73 -7.19 10.69
N GLY A 132 -12.39 -6.04 10.50
CA GLY A 132 -13.10 -5.30 11.54
C GLY A 132 -12.24 -4.93 12.76
N ASN A 133 -12.82 -5.08 13.95
CA ASN A 133 -12.23 -4.67 15.23
C ASN A 133 -10.87 -5.34 15.53
N ARG A 134 -10.56 -6.49 14.92
CA ARG A 134 -9.23 -7.12 15.08
C ARG A 134 -8.12 -6.27 14.47
N ARG A 135 -8.36 -5.59 13.35
CA ARG A 135 -7.39 -4.71 12.71
C ARG A 135 -7.06 -3.51 13.59
N GLN A 136 -8.09 -2.90 14.18
CA GLN A 136 -7.91 -1.80 15.13
C GLN A 136 -7.17 -2.25 16.39
N LYS A 137 -7.47 -3.45 16.91
CA LYS A 137 -6.75 -4.00 18.07
C LYS A 137 -5.27 -4.21 17.79
N VAL A 138 -4.91 -4.87 16.68
CA VAL A 138 -3.50 -5.09 16.33
C VAL A 138 -2.77 -3.77 16.16
N LEU A 139 -3.39 -2.75 15.57
CA LEU A 139 -2.79 -1.43 15.46
C LEU A 139 -2.68 -0.74 16.83
N ALA A 140 -3.72 -0.77 17.66
CA ALA A 140 -3.71 -0.13 18.98
C ALA A 140 -2.78 -0.81 19.98
N SER A 141 -2.54 -2.12 19.86
CA SER A 141 -1.58 -2.85 20.70
C SER A 141 -0.14 -2.74 20.22
N SER A 142 0.07 -2.38 18.94
CA SER A 142 1.40 -2.35 18.31
C SER A 142 1.92 -0.94 18.00
N LEU A 143 1.05 0.09 18.02
CA LEU A 143 1.39 1.54 17.89
C LEU A 143 1.37 2.26 19.23
#